data_AF-A0A6N8X7R2-F1
#
_entry.id   AF-A0A6N8X7R2-F1
#
_cell.length_a   1.000
_cell.length_b   1.000
_cell.length_c   1.000
_cell.angle_alpha   90.00
_cell.angle_beta   90.00
_cell.angle_gamma   90.00
#
_symmetry.space_group_name_H-M   'P 1'
#
loop_
_entity.id
_entity.type
_entity.pdbx_description
1 polymer ?
#
loop_
_entity_poly.entity_id
_entity_poly.type
_entity_poly.pdbx_seq_one_letter_code
_entity_poly.pdbx_strand_id
1 'polypeptide(L)' 'MPYDDGVDFIFEATRWSGTPGIGEPGKCDDLLFAPTDALPSPTVAFVEASLECRAQGVWFHPFQ' A
#
# COMPACT_ATOMS: atom_id res chain seq x y z
N MET A 1 15.10 4.30 4.24
CA MET A 1 14.75 5.74 4.16
C MET A 1 15.29 6.40 5.42
N PRO A 2 15.95 7.57 5.38
CA PRO A 2 16.66 8.15 6.54
C PRO A 2 15.70 8.98 7.40
N TYR A 3 14.54 8.43 7.73
CA TYR A 3 13.61 9.04 8.65
C TYR A 3 13.32 8.01 9.72
N ASP A 4 14.04 8.13 10.84
CA ASP A 4 13.83 7.30 12.03
C ASP A 4 12.50 7.64 12.72
N ASP A 5 11.89 8.78 12.34
CA ASP A 5 10.61 9.28 12.85
C ASP A 5 9.70 9.71 11.68
N GLY A 6 8.51 9.14 11.60
CA GLY A 6 7.51 9.45 10.58
C GLY A 6 6.16 8.79 10.87
N VAL A 7 5.10 9.30 10.24
CA VAL A 7 3.78 8.68 10.25
C VAL A 7 3.31 8.49 8.81
N ASP A 8 2.95 7.26 8.47
CA ASP A 8 2.30 6.94 7.21
C ASP A 8 0.79 7.12 7.34
N PHE A 9 0.19 7.79 6.37
CA PHE A 9 -1.27 7.89 6.25
C PHE A 9 -1.75 7.00 5.13
N ILE A 10 -2.56 5.99 5.47
CA ILE A 10 -3.12 5.05 4.52
C ILE A 10 -4.61 5.38 4.32
N PHE A 11 -5.04 5.42 3.07
CA PHE A 11 -6.43 5.71 2.69
C PHE A 11 -6.96 4.62 1.78
N GLU A 12 -8.24 4.27 1.97
CA GLU A 12 -8.96 3.40 1.04
C GLU A 12 -9.67 4.23 -0.02
N ALA A 13 -9.30 4.04 -1.28
CA ALA A 13 -10.07 4.55 -2.40
C ALA A 13 -11.24 3.59 -2.70
N THR A 14 -12.47 4.07 -2.53
CA THR A 14 -13.68 3.26 -2.78
C THR A 14 -14.07 3.16 -4.25
N ARG A 15 -13.47 3.99 -5.11
CA ARG A 15 -13.72 4.00 -6.55
C ARG A 15 -12.51 4.52 -7.32
N TRP A 16 -12.25 3.90 -8.48
CA TRP A 16 -11.26 4.33 -9.45
C TRP A 16 -11.89 4.43 -10.85
N SER A 17 -11.39 5.33 -11.69
CA SER A 17 -11.74 5.42 -13.11
C SER A 17 -10.50 5.69 -13.96
N GLY A 18 -10.52 5.20 -15.21
CA GLY A 18 -9.38 5.30 -16.13
C GLY A 18 -8.38 4.15 -15.98
N THR A 19 -7.28 4.24 -16.74
CA THR A 19 -6.22 3.22 -16.76
C THR A 19 -5.07 3.67 -15.86
N PRO A 20 -4.61 2.85 -14.89
CA PRO A 20 -3.45 3.19 -14.08
C PRO A 20 -2.18 3.27 -14.96
N GLY A 21 -1.27 4.17 -14.60
CA GLY A 21 0.01 4.34 -15.29
C GLY A 21 1.12 4.72 -14.32
N ILE A 22 2.35 4.27 -14.62
CA ILE A 22 3.54 4.57 -13.81
C ILE A 22 3.96 6.03 -14.08
N GLY A 23 3.87 6.88 -13.06
CA GLY A 23 4.29 8.30 -13.16
C GLY A 23 5.80 8.51 -13.02
N GLU A 24 6.51 7.61 -12.33
CA GLU A 24 7.94 7.71 -12.05
C GLU A 24 8.67 6.39 -12.37
N PRO A 25 8.99 6.10 -13.65
CA PRO A 25 9.55 4.82 -14.07
C PRO A 25 10.91 4.46 -13.46
N GLY A 26 11.65 5.46 -12.95
CA GLY A 26 12.92 5.23 -12.25
C GLY A 26 12.77 4.85 -10.77
N LYS A 27 11.55 4.86 -10.23
CA LYS A 27 11.25 4.55 -8.82
C LYS A 27 10.24 3.41 -8.64
N CYS A 28 9.48 3.07 -9.68
CA CYS A 28 8.40 2.11 -9.62
C CYS A 28 8.55 1.13 -10.79
N ASP A 29 8.77 -0.13 -10.44
CA ASP A 29 9.10 -1.18 -11.41
C ASP A 29 7.86 -1.75 -12.12
N ASP A 30 6.71 -1.80 -11.43
CA ASP A 30 5.45 -2.34 -11.97
C ASP A 30 4.21 -1.72 -11.29
N LEU A 31 3.07 -1.80 -11.96
CA LEU A 31 1.76 -1.33 -11.49
C LEU A 31 0.63 -2.25 -11.99
N LEU A 32 -0.08 -2.87 -11.05
CA LEU A 32 -1.14 -3.83 -11.33
C LEU A 32 -2.29 -3.72 -10.34
N PHE A 33 -3.46 -4.24 -10.75
CA PHE A 33 -4.54 -4.58 -9.83
C PHE A 33 -4.36 -6.01 -9.35
N ALA A 34 -4.39 -6.22 -8.03
CA ALA A 34 -4.30 -7.54 -7.41
C ALA A 34 -5.44 -7.74 -6.40
N PRO A 35 -5.93 -8.98 -6.22
CA PRO A 35 -6.82 -9.30 -5.10
C PRO A 35 -6.10 -9.07 -3.76
N THR A 36 -6.85 -8.62 -2.75
CA THR A 36 -6.28 -8.33 -1.41
C THR A 36 -5.80 -9.58 -0.67
N ASP A 37 -6.29 -10.75 -1.05
CA ASP A 37 -5.92 -12.07 -0.51
C ASP A 37 -4.90 -12.82 -1.40
N ALA A 38 -4.43 -12.20 -2.48
CA ALA A 38 -3.48 -12.79 -3.42
C ALA A 38 -2.50 -11.74 -3.97
N LEU A 39 -1.76 -11.11 -3.06
CA LEU A 39 -0.75 -10.10 -3.41
C LEU A 39 0.43 -10.71 -4.17
N PRO A 40 1.02 -9.97 -5.14
CA PRO A 40 2.21 -10.42 -5.85
C PRO A 40 3.44 -10.42 -4.93
N SER A 41 4.49 -11.14 -5.34
CA SER A 41 5.77 -11.15 -4.62
C SER A 41 6.90 -10.63 -5.52
N PRO A 42 7.70 -9.64 -5.09
CA PRO A 42 7.63 -8.96 -3.78
C PRO A 42 6.52 -7.90 -3.72
N THR A 43 5.93 -7.69 -2.54
CA THR A 43 5.06 -6.55 -2.23
C THR A 43 5.72 -5.66 -1.19
N VAL A 44 5.44 -4.35 -1.22
CA VAL A 44 5.93 -3.40 -0.23
C VAL A 44 5.31 -3.71 1.14
N ALA A 45 6.13 -3.86 2.18
CA ALA A 45 5.72 -4.41 3.47
C ALA A 45 4.51 -3.72 4.14
N PHE A 46 4.36 -2.40 3.99
CA PHE A 46 3.22 -1.69 4.60
C PHE A 46 1.87 -2.09 3.99
N VAL A 47 1.84 -2.63 2.77
CA VAL A 47 0.60 -3.01 2.08
C VAL A 47 -0.11 -4.14 2.80
N GLU A 48 0.63 -5.20 3.15
CA GLU A 48 0.08 -6.34 3.90
C GLU A 48 -0.43 -5.91 5.27
N ALA A 49 0.37 -5.15 6.02
CA ALA A 49 -0.01 -4.61 7.32
C ALA A 49 -1.27 -3.72 7.24
N SER A 50 -1.38 -2.89 6.20
CA SER A 50 -2.54 -2.02 5.99
C SER A 50 -3.82 -2.80 5.70
N LEU A 51 -3.74 -3.86 4.90
CA LEU A 51 -4.88 -4.71 4.58
C LEU A 51 -5.37 -5.49 5.81
N GLU A 52 -4.45 -5.98 6.64
CA GLU A 52 -4.79 -6.65 7.90
C GLU A 52 -5.47 -5.68 8.87
N CYS A 53 -4.91 -4.47 9.05
CA CYS A 53 -5.53 -3.43 9.88
C CYS A 53 -6.94 -3.09 9.39
N ARG A 54 -7.13 -2.95 8.08
CA ARG A 54 -8.45 -2.73 7.48
C ARG A 54 -9.41 -3.88 7.78
N ALA A 55 -8.98 -5.13 7.64
CA ALA A 55 -9.80 -6.31 7.90
C ALA A 55 -10.24 -6.41 9.36
N GLN A 56 -9.39 -5.97 10.30
CA GLN A 56 -9.68 -5.95 11.74
C GLN A 56 -10.40 -4.68 12.21
N GLY A 57 -10.55 -3.66 11.37
CA GLY A 57 -11.10 -2.35 11.76
C GLY A 57 -10.16 -1.53 12.65
N VAL A 58 -8.85 -1.77 12.57
CA VAL A 58 -7.82 -1.03 13.30
C VAL A 58 -7.46 0.24 12.52
N TRP A 59 -7.57 1.39 13.18
CA TRP A 59 -7.33 2.70 12.56
C TRP A 59 -5.95 3.29 12.87
N PHE A 60 -5.22 2.73 13.84
CA PHE A 60 -3.88 3.15 14.23
C PHE A 60 -3.00 1.94 14.52
N HIS A 61 -1.82 1.90 13.91
CA HIS A 61 -0.83 0.84 14.11
C HIS A 61 0.55 1.48 14.34
N PRO A 62 1.19 1.29 15.50
CA PRO A 62 2.53 1.80 15.73
C PRO A 62 3.54 1.05 14.86
N PHE A 63 4.57 1.74 14.38
CA PHE A 63 5.70 1.09 13.73
C PHE A 63 6.42 0.20 14.77
N GLN A 64 6.72 -1.05 14.43
CA GLN A 64 7.43 -2.01 15.30
C GLN A 64 8.76 -2.42 14.70
#